data_AF-A0A8T9CL02-F1
#
_entry.id   AF-A0A8T9CL02-F1
#
_cell.length_a   1.000
_cell.length_b   1.000
_cell.length_c   1.000
_cell.angle_alpha   90.00
_cell.angle_beta   90.00
_cell.angle_gamma   90.00
#
_symmetry.space_group_name_H-M   'P 1'
#
loop_
_entity.id
_entity.type
_entity.pdbx_description
1 polymer ?
#
loop_
_entity_poly.entity_id
_entity_poly.type
_entity_poly.pdbx_seq_one_letter_code
_entity_poly.pdbx_strand_id
1 'polypeptide(L)'
;MFDYILSLGGTVFVPIIMIVIGLIFRIPWLQAIKAGVTVGIGFVGMGLVIVMAIDSLSPPIKVMIERFGLALHVFDVGAGPASGVGYATAIGAMIIPVIFLLNVAMLVTRLTKTMNVDIYNYWHYAITGTVVQL
;
A
#
# COMPACT_ATOMS: atom_id res chain seq x y z
N MET A 1 -10.58 -5.57 -19.92
CA MET A 1 -11.28 -4.87 -18.81
C MET A 1 -10.42 -4.83 -17.56
N PHE A 2 -9.88 -5.98 -17.11
CA PHE A 2 -8.91 -6.02 -16.02
C PHE A 2 -7.64 -5.19 -16.31
N ASP A 3 -7.10 -5.22 -17.52
CA ASP A 3 -5.92 -4.40 -17.88
C ASP A 3 -6.17 -2.89 -17.82
N TYR A 4 -7.40 -2.43 -18.10
CA TYR A 4 -7.75 -1.01 -18.04
C TYR A 4 -7.81 -0.50 -16.59
N ILE A 5 -8.29 -1.35 -15.68
CA ILE A 5 -8.33 -1.07 -14.25
C ILE A 5 -6.92 -1.11 -13.65
N LEU A 6 -6.05 -1.97 -14.17
CA LEU A 6 -4.64 -2.03 -13.79
C LEU A 6 -3.81 -0.88 -14.38
N SER A 7 -4.15 -0.38 -15.58
CA SER A 7 -3.44 0.74 -16.22
C SER A 7 -3.74 2.11 -15.61
N LEU A 8 -4.81 2.23 -14.82
CA LEU A 8 -5.16 3.46 -14.10
C LEU A 8 -4.20 3.77 -12.94
N GLY A 9 -3.33 2.82 -12.57
CA GLY A 9 -2.32 2.98 -11.55
C GLY A 9 -2.87 2.87 -10.13
N GLY A 10 -1.95 2.57 -9.20
CA GLY A 10 -2.23 2.37 -7.79
C GLY A 10 -2.95 3.50 -7.06
N THR A 11 -2.67 4.72 -7.45
CA THR A 11 -3.26 5.95 -6.90
C THR A 11 -4.77 6.05 -7.14
N VAL A 12 -5.30 5.41 -8.20
CA VAL A 12 -6.74 5.37 -8.50
C VAL A 12 -7.36 4.06 -7.99
N PHE A 13 -6.61 2.97 -8.08
CA PHE A 13 -7.10 1.65 -7.71
C PHE A 13 -7.37 1.49 -6.20
N VAL A 14 -6.44 1.94 -5.35
CA VAL A 14 -6.56 1.83 -3.88
C VAL A 14 -7.82 2.55 -3.36
N PRO A 15 -8.13 3.80 -3.75
CA PRO A 15 -9.38 4.46 -3.40
C PRO A 15 -10.63 3.68 -3.80
N ILE A 16 -10.66 3.10 -5.00
CA ILE A 16 -11.82 2.35 -5.50
C ILE A 16 -12.09 1.13 -4.62
N ILE A 17 -11.05 0.36 -4.27
CA ILE A 17 -11.20 -0.77 -3.34
C ILE A 17 -11.70 -0.32 -1.98
N MET A 18 -11.17 0.78 -1.45
CA MET A 18 -11.63 1.30 -0.15
C MET A 18 -13.10 1.73 -0.17
N ILE A 19 -13.59 2.28 -1.30
CA ILE A 19 -15.01 2.58 -1.49
C ILE A 19 -15.83 1.29 -1.49
N VAL A 20 -15.41 0.27 -2.26
CA VAL A 20 -16.12 -1.02 -2.34
C VAL A 20 -16.19 -1.70 -0.97
N ILE A 21 -15.08 -1.73 -0.24
CA ILE A 21 -15.03 -2.28 1.12
C ILE A 21 -15.97 -1.48 2.04
N GLY A 22 -15.92 -0.14 1.99
CA GLY A 22 -16.81 0.71 2.77
C GLY A 22 -18.30 0.41 2.53
N LEU A 23 -18.68 0.12 1.29
CA LEU A 23 -20.04 -0.27 0.94
C LEU A 23 -20.42 -1.66 1.47
N ILE A 24 -19.49 -2.62 1.46
CA ILE A 24 -19.70 -3.95 2.07
C ILE A 24 -20.00 -3.82 3.57
N PHE A 25 -19.30 -2.92 4.26
CA PHE A 25 -19.54 -2.60 5.66
C PHE A 25 -20.77 -1.69 5.90
N ARG A 26 -21.61 -1.48 4.88
CA ARG A 26 -22.86 -0.70 4.94
C ARG A 26 -22.67 0.77 5.32
N ILE A 27 -21.52 1.35 4.97
CA ILE A 27 -21.33 2.81 5.03
C ILE A 27 -22.20 3.44 3.94
N PRO A 28 -22.96 4.52 4.22
CA PRO A 28 -23.82 5.14 3.21
C PRO A 28 -23.00 5.67 2.03
N TRP A 29 -23.55 5.54 0.81
CA TRP A 29 -22.86 5.77 -0.47
C TRP A 29 -22.00 7.04 -0.52
N LEU A 30 -22.58 8.18 -0.12
CA LEU A 30 -21.85 9.45 -0.10
C LEU A 30 -20.69 9.48 0.91
N GLN A 31 -20.81 8.80 2.04
CA GLN A 31 -19.73 8.70 3.02
C GLN A 31 -18.64 7.75 2.54
N ALA A 32 -19.00 6.63 1.90
CA ALA A 32 -18.03 5.70 1.33
C ALA A 32 -17.17 6.35 0.24
N ILE A 33 -17.78 7.11 -0.68
CA ILE A 33 -17.04 7.87 -1.70
C ILE A 33 -16.12 8.91 -1.05
N LYS A 34 -16.64 9.72 -0.11
CA LYS A 34 -15.82 10.72 0.58
C LYS A 34 -14.61 10.09 1.26
N ALA A 35 -14.82 9.00 2.00
CA ALA A 35 -13.76 8.28 2.68
C ALA A 35 -12.71 7.74 1.69
N GLY A 36 -13.14 7.10 0.60
CA GLY A 36 -12.23 6.60 -0.43
C GLY A 36 -11.41 7.69 -1.11
N VAL A 37 -12.04 8.82 -1.45
CA VAL A 37 -11.35 9.98 -2.03
C VAL A 37 -10.36 10.58 -1.04
N THR A 38 -10.71 10.71 0.24
CA THR A 38 -9.78 11.18 1.28
C THR A 38 -8.55 10.28 1.40
N VAL A 39 -8.73 8.95 1.34
CA VAL A 39 -7.61 7.99 1.32
C VAL A 39 -6.73 8.19 0.08
N GLY A 40 -7.33 8.39 -1.10
CA GLY A 40 -6.59 8.68 -2.33
C GLY A 40 -5.74 9.94 -2.26
N ILE A 41 -6.31 11.03 -1.74
CA ILE A 41 -5.58 12.29 -1.53
C ILE A 41 -4.42 12.07 -0.55
N GLY A 42 -4.64 11.31 0.53
CA GLY A 42 -3.59 10.94 1.48
C GLY A 42 -2.43 10.17 0.84
N PHE A 43 -2.73 9.19 -0.03
CA PHE A 43 -1.71 8.44 -0.78
C PHE A 43 -0.88 9.33 -1.70
N VAL A 44 -1.53 10.23 -2.45
CA VAL A 44 -0.82 11.18 -3.32
C VAL A 44 0.05 12.13 -2.48
N GLY A 45 -0.48 12.66 -1.38
CA GLY A 45 0.25 13.55 -0.48
C GLY A 45 1.48 12.87 0.14
N MET A 46 1.35 11.62 0.60
CA MET A 46 2.48 10.83 1.07
C MET A 46 3.54 10.67 -0.02
N GLY A 47 3.14 10.25 -1.23
CA GLY A 47 4.05 10.09 -2.37
C GLY A 47 4.89 11.34 -2.65
N LEU A 48 4.26 12.52 -2.61
CA LEU A 48 4.95 13.80 -2.81
C LEU A 48 5.99 14.09 -1.72
N VAL A 49 5.62 13.94 -0.44
CA VAL A 49 6.53 14.19 0.68
C VAL A 49 7.74 13.26 0.63
N ILE A 50 7.55 12.03 0.20
CA ILE A 50 8.61 11.02 0.07
C ILE A 50 9.63 11.43 -0.97
N VAL A 51 9.17 11.79 -2.18
CA VAL A 51 10.06 12.20 -3.26
C VAL A 51 10.86 13.42 -2.83
N MET A 52 10.21 14.40 -2.20
CA MET A 52 10.88 15.59 -1.67
C MET A 52 11.93 15.24 -0.59
N ALA A 53 11.64 14.29 0.29
CA ALA A 53 12.58 13.83 1.32
C ALA A 53 13.79 13.12 0.70
N ILE A 54 13.57 12.24 -0.28
CA ILE A 54 14.64 11.54 -1.01
C ILE A 54 15.52 12.56 -1.75
N ASP A 55 14.93 13.53 -2.43
CA ASP A 55 15.67 14.55 -3.18
C ASP A 55 16.54 15.42 -2.24
N SER A 56 16.03 15.73 -1.05
CA SER A 56 16.75 16.51 -0.04
C SER A 56 17.88 15.73 0.64
N LEU A 57 17.67 14.43 0.88
CA LEU A 57 18.60 13.57 1.62
C LEU A 57 19.64 12.88 0.71
N SER A 58 19.37 12.75 -0.59
CA SER A 58 20.25 12.07 -1.54
C SER A 58 21.66 12.69 -1.61
N PRO A 59 21.86 14.02 -1.67
CA PRO A 59 23.19 14.60 -1.75
C PRO A 59 24.04 14.36 -0.49
N PRO A 60 23.54 14.62 0.74
CA PRO A 60 24.29 14.30 1.97
C PRO A 60 24.65 12.82 2.12
N ILE A 61 23.75 11.91 1.74
CA ILE A 61 23.99 10.47 1.85
C ILE A 61 25.09 10.03 0.88
N LYS A 62 25.15 10.56 -0.35
CA LYS A 62 26.24 10.26 -1.30
C LYS A 62 27.61 10.68 -0.75
N VAL A 63 27.70 11.86 -0.14
CA VAL A 63 28.94 12.32 0.52
C VAL A 63 29.34 11.40 1.67
N MET A 64 28.38 10.90 2.44
CA MET A 64 28.64 9.92 3.51
C MET A 64 29.18 8.61 2.93
N ILE A 65 28.56 8.07 1.88
CA ILE A 65 28.99 6.82 1.22
C ILE A 65 30.45 6.93 0.75
N GLU A 66 30.81 8.05 0.10
CA GLU A 66 32.18 8.31 -0.36
C GLU A 66 33.18 8.43 0.80
N ARG A 67 32.83 9.13 1.89
CA ARG A 67 33.73 9.32 3.03
C ARG A 67 34.00 8.04 3.81
N PHE A 68 33.01 7.17 3.93
CA PHE A 68 33.14 5.91 4.66
C PHE A 68 33.57 4.73 3.78
N GLY A 69 33.79 4.96 2.48
CA GLY A 69 34.17 3.90 1.53
C GLY A 69 33.11 2.79 1.41
N LEU A 70 31.84 3.15 1.59
CA LEU A 70 30.73 2.21 1.56
C LEU A 70 30.28 1.95 0.11
N ALA A 71 29.79 0.75 -0.18
CA ALA A 71 29.18 0.40 -1.47
C ALA A 71 27.66 0.20 -1.31
N LEU A 72 26.94 1.25 -0.92
CA LEU A 72 25.48 1.22 -0.79
C LEU A 72 24.83 1.82 -2.04
N HIS A 73 23.96 1.05 -2.67
CA HIS A 73 23.25 1.43 -3.90
C HIS A 73 21.74 1.63 -3.71
N VAL A 74 21.20 1.30 -2.52
CA VAL A 74 19.76 1.28 -2.26
C VAL A 74 19.43 2.21 -1.09
N PHE A 75 18.39 3.02 -1.26
CA PHE A 75 17.83 3.86 -0.20
C PHE A 75 16.66 3.13 0.46
N ASP A 76 16.73 2.95 1.78
CA ASP A 76 15.56 2.52 2.56
C ASP A 76 14.65 3.73 2.78
N VAL A 77 13.51 3.71 2.11
CA VAL A 77 12.49 4.76 2.18
C VAL A 77 11.58 4.59 3.40
N GLY A 78 11.69 3.49 4.15
CA GLY A 78 10.87 3.19 5.31
C GLY A 78 9.48 2.64 4.99
N ALA A 79 8.74 2.27 6.05
CA ALA A 79 7.48 1.53 5.96
C ALA A 79 6.34 2.29 5.26
N GLY A 80 6.15 3.57 5.55
CA GLY A 80 5.08 4.37 4.94
C GLY A 80 5.23 4.44 3.41
N PRO A 81 6.40 4.82 2.90
CA PRO A 81 6.65 4.91 1.46
C PRO A 81 6.59 3.56 0.74
N ALA A 82 7.18 2.55 1.36
CA ALA A 82 7.14 1.17 0.92
C ALA A 82 5.68 0.66 0.81
N SER A 83 4.83 0.96 1.80
CA SER A 83 3.40 0.63 1.78
C SER A 83 2.66 1.31 0.63
N GLY A 84 3.01 2.57 0.35
CA GLY A 84 2.50 3.35 -0.77
C GLY A 84 2.71 2.64 -2.11
N VAL A 85 3.94 2.20 -2.35
CA VAL A 85 4.34 1.49 -3.57
C VAL A 85 3.71 0.10 -3.64
N GLY A 86 3.69 -0.65 -2.53
CA GLY A 86 3.10 -2.00 -2.49
C GLY A 86 1.61 -1.99 -2.85
N TYR A 87 0.83 -1.11 -2.23
CA TYR A 87 -0.59 -0.97 -2.55
C TYR A 87 -0.86 -0.38 -3.92
N ALA A 88 0.13 0.31 -4.50
CA ALA A 88 -0.04 0.87 -5.83
C ALA A 88 -0.05 -0.18 -6.96
N THR A 89 0.11 -1.47 -6.62
CA THR A 89 0.20 -2.57 -7.58
C THR A 89 -1.06 -3.44 -7.62
N ALA A 90 -1.20 -4.18 -8.71
CA ALA A 90 -2.20 -5.23 -8.88
C ALA A 90 -2.21 -6.26 -7.74
N ILE A 91 -1.02 -6.57 -7.20
CA ILE A 91 -0.87 -7.54 -6.12
C ILE A 91 -1.32 -6.96 -4.80
N GLY A 92 -0.88 -5.75 -4.44
CA GLY A 92 -1.27 -5.12 -3.18
C GLY A 92 -2.79 -4.93 -3.07
N ALA A 93 -3.40 -4.59 -4.19
CA ALA A 93 -4.84 -4.61 -4.42
C ALA A 93 -5.53 -5.95 -4.10
N MET A 94 -5.05 -7.04 -4.71
CA MET A 94 -5.61 -8.38 -4.57
C MET A 94 -5.37 -8.99 -3.19
N ILE A 95 -4.30 -8.59 -2.51
CA ILE A 95 -3.94 -9.10 -1.19
C ILE A 95 -4.96 -8.72 -0.12
N ILE A 96 -5.62 -7.57 -0.26
CA ILE A 96 -6.65 -7.13 0.70
C ILE A 96 -7.81 -8.14 0.80
N PRO A 97 -8.55 -8.46 -0.28
CA PRO A 97 -9.62 -9.45 -0.21
C PRO A 97 -9.11 -10.86 0.12
N VAL A 98 -7.92 -11.25 -0.38
CA VAL A 98 -7.35 -12.58 -0.11
C VAL A 98 -7.07 -12.78 1.37
N ILE A 99 -6.35 -11.85 2.02
CA ILE A 99 -6.01 -11.96 3.44
C ILE A 99 -7.26 -11.83 4.31
N PHE A 100 -8.20 -10.96 3.93
CA PHE A 100 -9.46 -10.84 4.65
C PHE A 100 -10.27 -12.14 4.62
N LEU A 101 -10.44 -12.75 3.43
CA LEU A 101 -11.15 -14.04 3.29
C LEU A 101 -10.43 -15.17 4.02
N LEU A 102 -9.10 -15.19 3.98
CA LEU A 102 -8.30 -16.16 4.73
C LEU A 102 -8.53 -16.01 6.25
N ASN A 103 -8.53 -14.78 6.78
CA ASN A 103 -8.82 -14.52 8.19
C ASN A 103 -10.22 -15.04 8.58
N VAL A 104 -11.23 -14.78 7.76
CA VAL A 104 -12.59 -15.28 7.98
C VAL A 104 -12.62 -16.82 7.96
N ALA A 105 -11.95 -17.45 7.00
CA ALA A 105 -11.87 -18.90 6.93
C ALA A 105 -11.21 -19.53 8.17
N MET A 106 -10.11 -18.93 8.65
CA MET A 106 -9.43 -19.37 9.88
C MET A 106 -10.30 -19.22 11.12
N LEU A 107 -11.14 -18.18 11.19
CA LEU A 107 -12.07 -17.96 12.30
C LEU A 107 -13.22 -18.99 12.28
N VAL A 108 -13.81 -19.27 11.12
CA VAL A 108 -14.90 -20.25 10.95
C VAL A 108 -14.40 -21.67 11.25
N THR A 109 -13.20 -22.01 10.79
CA THR A 109 -12.55 -23.30 11.07
C THR A 109 -11.97 -23.40 12.49
N ARG A 110 -12.09 -22.33 13.29
CA ARG A 110 -11.57 -22.22 14.66
C ARG A 110 -10.06 -22.42 14.79
N LEU A 111 -9.32 -22.22 13.70
CA LEU A 111 -7.85 -22.23 13.73
C LEU A 111 -7.31 -21.01 14.49
N THR A 112 -8.03 -19.88 14.46
CA THR A 112 -7.72 -18.67 15.23
C THR A 112 -8.93 -18.18 16.02
N LYS A 113 -8.67 -17.39 17.07
CA LYS A 113 -9.69 -16.66 17.86
C LYS A 113 -9.71 -15.16 17.56
N THR A 114 -8.88 -14.71 16.62
CA THR A 114 -8.63 -13.31 16.33
C THR A 114 -8.74 -13.07 14.83
N MET A 115 -9.14 -11.84 14.47
CA MET A 115 -9.22 -11.37 13.08
C MET A 115 -8.33 -10.14 12.93
N ASN A 116 -7.44 -10.16 11.95
CA ASN A 116 -6.71 -8.95 11.59
C ASN A 116 -7.64 -8.00 10.83
N VAL A 117 -8.00 -6.89 11.48
CA VAL A 117 -8.86 -5.84 10.91
C VAL A 117 -8.06 -4.67 10.36
N ASP A 118 -6.76 -4.62 10.66
CA ASP A 118 -5.88 -3.56 10.19
C ASP A 118 -5.45 -3.86 8.75
N ILE A 119 -6.30 -3.43 7.82
CA ILE A 119 -6.06 -3.57 6.37
C ILE A 119 -4.76 -2.86 5.98
N TYR A 120 -4.37 -1.76 6.65
CA TYR A 120 -3.14 -1.05 6.30
C TYR A 120 -1.92 -1.90 6.57
N ASN A 121 -1.94 -2.77 7.59
CA ASN A 121 -0.83 -3.67 7.92
C ASN A 121 -0.56 -4.74 6.86
N TYR A 122 -1.48 -4.96 5.91
CA TYR A 122 -1.27 -5.90 4.81
C TYR A 122 -0.18 -5.48 3.82
N TRP A 123 0.38 -4.28 3.99
CA TRP A 123 1.35 -3.69 3.10
C TRP A 123 2.65 -4.49 3.01
N HIS A 124 3.03 -5.20 4.08
CA HIS A 124 4.19 -6.09 4.09
C HIS A 124 4.05 -7.24 3.08
N TYR A 125 2.85 -7.80 2.97
CA TYR A 125 2.55 -8.84 1.98
C TYR A 125 2.43 -8.25 0.58
N ALA A 126 1.83 -7.06 0.48
CA ALA A 126 1.69 -6.35 -0.79
C ALA A 126 3.07 -6.06 -1.41
N ILE A 127 4.01 -5.49 -0.64
CA ILE A 127 5.32 -5.12 -1.16
C ILE A 127 6.18 -6.32 -1.51
N THR A 128 6.15 -7.37 -0.68
CA THR A 128 6.88 -8.61 -0.97
C THR A 128 6.37 -9.28 -2.24
N GLY A 129 5.05 -9.30 -2.43
CA GLY A 129 4.44 -9.76 -3.67
C GLY A 129 4.83 -8.91 -4.88
N THR A 130 4.86 -7.58 -4.75
CA THR A 130 5.35 -6.68 -5.80
C THR A 130 6.80 -6.95 -6.19
N VAL A 131 7.68 -7.19 -5.22
CA VAL A 131 9.11 -7.47 -5.47
C VAL A 131 9.29 -8.78 -6.25
N VAL A 132 8.47 -9.79 -6.01
CA VAL A 132 8.52 -11.06 -6.75
C VAL A 132 7.92 -10.95 -8.16
N GLN A 133 7.01 -10.01 -8.38
CA GLN A 133 6.38 -9.78 -9.68
C GLN A 133 7.28 -8.99 -10.67
N LEU A 134 8.21 -8.19 -10.15
CA LEU A 134 9.23 -7.47 -10.92
C LEU A 134 10.22 -8.44 -11.59
#